data_AF-A0A2X0IMK2-F1
#
_entry.id   AF-A0A2X0IMK2-F1
#
_cell.length_a   1.000
_cell.length_b   1.000
_cell.length_c   1.000
_cell.angle_alpha   90.00
_cell.angle_beta   90.00
_cell.angle_gamma   90.00
#
_symmetry.space_group_name_H-M   'P 1'
#
loop_
_entity.id
_entity.type
_entity.pdbx_description
1 polymer ?
#
loop_
_entity_poly.entity_id
_entity_poly.type
_entity_poly.pdbx_seq_one_letter_code
_entity_poly.pdbx_strand_id
1 'polypeptide(L)'
;MCTAAGAVFLARHLGARDVTGRRVIEVGSRDARGAVRSIVTPLRPAEYVGVDMASGPGVDLLCPAEELIERFGESSFDVVISTEVLEHVQDWRAVVHNLKGVLRDRGLLIITTRSRGFEFHPYPLDFWRFEVADMAAIFGDLGIEVLRPDEEFPGVFLRARRHDPMVERDLSAHRAYSIVRRQPARGITAVDVAAARVLSGGKAAVGRMFPLVARTATRRVINRLATRGEAST
;
A
#
# COMPACT_ATOMS: atom_id res chain seq x y z
N MET A 1 0.47 -3.03 6.08
CA MET A 1 -0.17 -4.36 6.15
C MET A 1 -1.32 -4.42 5.17
N CYS A 2 -1.36 -5.43 4.29
CA CYS A 2 -2.43 -5.61 3.31
C CYS A 2 -3.82 -5.78 3.95
N THR A 3 -4.82 -5.08 3.43
CA THR A 3 -6.22 -5.19 3.85
C THR A 3 -6.94 -6.35 3.17
N ALA A 4 -8.15 -6.68 3.64
CA ALA A 4 -9.01 -7.64 2.94
C ALA A 4 -9.33 -7.17 1.52
N ALA A 5 -9.75 -5.92 1.33
CA ALA A 5 -9.95 -5.33 0.00
C ALA A 5 -8.69 -5.37 -0.87
N GLY A 6 -7.52 -5.06 -0.32
CA GLY A 6 -6.24 -5.14 -1.03
C GLY A 6 -5.88 -6.58 -1.45
N ALA A 7 -6.11 -7.55 -0.57
CA ALA A 7 -5.91 -8.97 -0.88
C ALA A 7 -6.86 -9.45 -1.99
N VAL A 8 -8.13 -9.04 -1.95
CA VAL A 8 -9.11 -9.32 -3.01
C VAL A 8 -8.70 -8.65 -4.33
N PHE A 9 -8.23 -7.41 -4.28
CA PHE A 9 -7.72 -6.70 -5.44
C PHE A 9 -6.54 -7.47 -6.06
N LEU A 10 -5.56 -7.88 -5.25
CA LEU A 10 -4.42 -8.66 -5.69
C LEU A 10 -4.85 -9.98 -6.33
N ALA A 11 -5.70 -10.77 -5.65
CA ALA A 11 -6.17 -12.06 -6.15
C ALA A 11 -6.94 -11.97 -7.48
N ARG A 12 -7.64 -10.85 -7.73
CA ARG A 12 -8.35 -10.60 -9.00
C ARG A 12 -7.43 -10.11 -10.12
N HIS A 13 -6.34 -9.47 -9.77
CA HIS A 13 -5.47 -8.76 -10.72
C HIS A 13 -4.04 -9.28 -10.69
N LEU A 14 -3.80 -10.51 -10.24
CA LEU A 14 -2.52 -11.18 -10.34
C LEU A 14 -2.76 -12.67 -10.60
N GLY A 15 -2.36 -13.13 -11.79
CA GLY A 15 -2.60 -14.50 -12.22
C GLY A 15 -1.32 -15.28 -12.53
N ALA A 16 -1.46 -16.57 -12.81
CA ALA A 16 -0.36 -17.45 -13.18
C ALA A 16 0.46 -16.91 -14.38
N ARG A 17 -0.19 -16.23 -15.34
CA ARG A 17 0.49 -15.60 -16.49
C ARG A 17 1.45 -14.47 -16.09
N ASP A 18 1.18 -13.79 -14.99
CA ASP A 18 2.03 -12.72 -14.47
C ASP A 18 3.16 -13.29 -13.58
N VAL A 19 2.93 -14.41 -12.90
CA VAL A 19 3.79 -14.88 -11.78
C VAL A 19 4.58 -16.16 -12.07
N THR A 20 4.03 -17.13 -12.81
CA THR A 20 4.67 -18.45 -12.93
C THR A 20 6.05 -18.35 -13.56
N GLY A 21 7.07 -18.87 -12.85
CA GLY A 21 8.47 -18.81 -13.29
C GLY A 21 9.09 -17.41 -13.29
N ARG A 22 8.46 -16.42 -12.63
CA ARG A 22 8.92 -15.04 -12.54
C ARG A 22 9.51 -14.71 -11.17
N ARG A 23 10.33 -13.66 -11.12
CA ARG A 23 10.88 -13.10 -9.88
C ARG A 23 9.91 -12.06 -9.32
N VAL A 24 9.45 -12.25 -8.10
CA VAL A 24 8.48 -11.39 -7.43
C VAL A 24 9.07 -10.81 -6.15
N ILE A 25 8.90 -9.50 -5.96
CA ILE A 25 9.21 -8.82 -4.70
C ILE A 25 7.94 -8.23 -4.07
N GLU A 26 7.75 -8.49 -2.79
CA GLU A 26 6.75 -7.84 -1.94
C GLU A 26 7.45 -6.81 -1.05
N VAL A 27 7.11 -5.53 -1.21
CA VAL A 27 7.66 -4.41 -0.43
C VAL A 27 6.68 -4.01 0.66
N GLY A 28 7.16 -3.98 1.91
CA GLY A 28 6.32 -3.83 3.10
C GLY A 28 5.69 -5.16 3.53
N SER A 29 6.46 -6.25 3.44
CA SER A 29 5.97 -7.62 3.57
C SER A 29 5.68 -8.08 5.00
N ARG A 30 5.93 -7.22 6.01
CA ARG A 30 5.67 -7.56 7.40
C ARG A 30 4.17 -7.68 7.64
N ASP A 31 3.67 -8.91 7.61
CA ASP A 31 2.26 -9.24 7.82
C ASP A 31 2.13 -10.59 8.54
N ALA A 32 1.58 -10.57 9.75
CA ALA A 32 1.29 -11.78 10.51
C ALA A 32 0.26 -12.69 9.83
N ARG A 33 -0.58 -12.15 8.93
CA ARG A 33 -1.54 -12.95 8.15
C ARG A 33 -0.93 -13.53 6.87
N GLY A 34 0.20 -12.98 6.40
CA GLY A 34 0.83 -13.37 5.13
C GLY A 34 -0.10 -13.26 3.92
N ALA A 35 -0.95 -12.22 3.86
CA ALA A 35 -2.04 -12.15 2.87
C ALA A 35 -1.51 -12.15 1.43
N VAL A 36 -0.51 -11.35 1.11
CA VAL A 36 0.09 -11.29 -0.23
C VAL A 36 0.82 -12.60 -0.54
N ARG A 37 1.70 -13.06 0.35
CA ARG A 37 2.48 -14.30 0.16
C ARG A 37 1.59 -15.51 -0.10
N SER A 38 0.48 -15.65 0.62
CA SER A 38 -0.47 -16.75 0.44
C SER A 38 -1.22 -16.71 -0.91
N ILE A 39 -1.33 -15.55 -1.54
CA ILE A 39 -1.89 -15.40 -2.90
C ILE A 39 -0.83 -15.72 -3.96
N VAL A 40 0.40 -15.25 -3.77
CA VAL A 40 1.44 -15.31 -4.81
C VAL A 40 2.15 -16.67 -4.87
N THR A 41 2.52 -17.26 -3.74
CA THR A 41 3.28 -18.53 -3.73
C THR A 41 2.59 -19.68 -4.48
N PRO A 42 1.26 -19.88 -4.37
CA PRO A 42 0.56 -20.91 -5.15
C PRO A 42 0.63 -20.72 -6.68
N LEU A 43 0.91 -19.50 -7.17
CA LEU A 43 1.10 -19.21 -8.59
C LEU A 43 2.49 -19.64 -9.12
N ARG A 44 3.33 -20.24 -8.26
CA ARG A 44 4.64 -20.83 -8.58
C ARG A 44 5.63 -19.85 -9.22
N PRO A 45 5.96 -18.73 -8.54
CA PRO A 45 7.07 -17.88 -8.97
C PRO A 45 8.39 -18.66 -9.00
N ALA A 46 9.34 -18.21 -9.81
CA ALA A 46 10.72 -18.70 -9.73
C ALA A 46 11.39 -18.23 -8.43
N GLU A 47 11.05 -17.03 -7.97
CA GLU A 47 11.50 -16.44 -6.72
C GLU A 47 10.40 -15.57 -6.13
N TYR A 48 10.20 -15.65 -4.82
CA TYR A 48 9.39 -14.71 -4.06
C TYR A 48 10.22 -14.19 -2.89
N VAL A 49 10.41 -12.87 -2.81
CA VAL A 49 11.13 -12.24 -1.70
C VAL A 49 10.26 -11.15 -1.07
N GLY A 50 10.03 -11.27 0.23
CA GLY A 50 9.38 -10.25 1.04
C GLY A 50 10.44 -9.36 1.71
N VAL A 51 10.32 -8.05 1.53
CA VAL A 51 11.19 -7.06 2.17
C VAL A 51 10.41 -6.08 3.03
N ASP A 52 11.03 -5.67 4.13
CA ASP A 52 10.50 -4.66 5.03
C ASP A 52 11.64 -3.93 5.75
N MET A 53 11.37 -2.73 6.25
CA MET A 53 12.33 -1.98 7.06
C MET A 53 12.50 -2.55 8.47
N ALA A 54 11.57 -3.41 8.92
CA ALA A 54 11.60 -4.03 10.23
C ALA A 54 11.35 -5.54 10.15
N SER A 55 12.03 -6.30 11.01
CA SER A 55 11.87 -7.76 11.05
C SER A 55 10.47 -8.16 11.52
N GLY A 56 10.01 -9.32 11.06
CA GLY A 56 8.74 -9.89 11.47
C GLY A 56 8.24 -10.98 10.53
N PRO A 57 7.03 -11.48 10.77
CA PRO A 57 6.40 -12.48 9.91
C PRO A 57 6.29 -11.98 8.46
N GLY A 58 6.68 -12.82 7.49
CA GLY A 58 6.62 -12.51 6.06
C GLY A 58 7.82 -11.74 5.51
N VAL A 59 8.79 -11.37 6.35
CA VAL A 59 10.00 -10.65 5.93
C VAL A 59 11.15 -11.62 5.72
N ASP A 60 11.63 -11.74 4.48
CA ASP A 60 12.79 -12.56 4.13
C ASP A 60 14.10 -11.76 4.24
N LEU A 61 14.05 -10.46 3.88
CA LEU A 61 15.21 -9.56 3.93
C LEU A 61 14.83 -8.21 4.55
N LEU A 62 15.69 -7.70 5.44
CA LEU A 62 15.61 -6.32 5.92
C LEU A 62 16.12 -5.38 4.84
N CYS A 63 15.21 -4.60 4.25
CA CYS A 63 15.54 -3.65 3.19
C CYS A 63 14.46 -2.55 3.19
N PRO A 64 14.83 -1.30 3.54
CA PRO A 64 13.97 -0.14 3.34
C PRO A 64 13.59 0.01 1.86
N ALA A 65 12.39 0.53 1.59
CA ALA A 65 11.90 0.69 0.23
C ALA A 65 12.70 1.74 -0.57
N GLU A 66 13.41 2.62 0.12
CA GLU A 66 14.33 3.62 -0.42
C GLU A 66 15.65 3.02 -0.96
N GLU A 67 15.97 1.77 -0.60
CA GLU A 67 17.25 1.12 -0.90
C GLU A 67 17.12 -0.07 -1.87
N LEU A 68 15.95 -0.25 -2.51
CA LEU A 68 15.69 -1.43 -3.35
C LEU A 68 16.66 -1.53 -4.55
N ILE A 69 16.91 -0.42 -5.26
CA ILE A 69 17.83 -0.40 -6.40
C ILE A 69 19.25 -0.72 -5.93
N GLU A 70 19.70 -0.11 -4.84
CA GLU A 70 21.03 -0.39 -4.27
C GLU A 70 21.17 -1.87 -3.90
N ARG A 71 20.12 -2.45 -3.31
CA ARG A 71 20.14 -3.82 -2.83
C ARG A 71 20.04 -4.89 -3.92
N PHE A 72 19.24 -4.64 -4.96
CA PHE A 72 18.86 -5.66 -5.95
C PHE A 72 19.31 -5.34 -7.38
N GLY A 73 19.73 -4.10 -7.64
CA GLY A 73 20.00 -3.58 -8.98
C GLY A 73 18.72 -3.17 -9.72
N GLU A 74 18.90 -2.34 -10.74
CA GLU A 74 17.84 -1.96 -11.67
C GLU A 74 17.33 -3.17 -12.45
N SER A 75 16.05 -3.13 -12.86
CA SER A 75 15.42 -4.14 -13.71
C SER A 75 15.64 -5.58 -13.19
N SER A 76 15.48 -5.77 -11.89
CA SER A 76 15.74 -7.04 -11.21
C SER A 76 14.49 -7.92 -11.10
N PHE A 77 13.29 -7.36 -10.96
CA PHE A 77 12.06 -8.11 -10.72
C PHE A 77 11.05 -8.01 -11.87
N ASP A 78 10.35 -9.11 -12.14
CA ASP A 78 9.28 -9.14 -13.14
C ASP A 78 7.94 -8.66 -12.56
N VAL A 79 7.75 -8.81 -11.24
CA VAL A 79 6.57 -8.35 -10.50
C VAL A 79 7.00 -7.66 -9.21
N VAL A 80 6.54 -6.42 -9.00
CA VAL A 80 6.72 -5.65 -7.77
C VAL A 80 5.35 -5.40 -7.16
N ILE A 81 5.18 -5.81 -5.90
CA ILE A 81 3.94 -5.63 -5.14
C ILE A 81 4.23 -4.77 -3.92
N SER A 82 3.48 -3.69 -3.71
CA SER A 82 3.60 -2.85 -2.52
C SER A 82 2.22 -2.50 -1.97
N THR A 83 1.89 -3.02 -0.79
CA THR A 83 0.56 -2.83 -0.20
C THR A 83 0.65 -2.01 1.08
N GLU A 84 -0.01 -0.85 1.11
CA GLU A 84 -0.11 0.01 2.30
C GLU A 84 1.27 0.45 2.81
N VAL A 85 2.07 1.03 1.90
CA VAL A 85 3.46 1.49 2.17
C VAL A 85 3.63 2.98 1.89
N LEU A 86 3.11 3.48 0.75
CA LEU A 86 3.38 4.85 0.30
C LEU A 86 2.92 5.92 1.30
N GLU A 87 1.85 5.67 2.04
CA GLU A 87 1.35 6.57 3.08
C GLU A 87 2.31 6.73 4.27
N HIS A 88 3.21 5.76 4.47
CA HIS A 88 4.07 5.64 5.64
C HIS A 88 5.51 6.10 5.43
N VAL A 89 5.93 6.24 4.18
CA VAL A 89 7.32 6.60 3.86
C VAL A 89 7.48 8.12 3.85
N GLN A 90 8.62 8.60 4.35
CA GLN A 90 8.87 10.05 4.44
C GLN A 90 9.06 10.65 3.05
N ASP A 91 9.86 9.99 2.21
CA ASP A 91 10.10 10.36 0.83
C ASP A 91 9.46 9.33 -0.11
N TRP A 92 8.17 9.49 -0.36
CA TRP A 92 7.44 8.64 -1.29
C TRP A 92 7.98 8.71 -2.73
N ARG A 93 8.69 9.77 -3.13
CA ARG A 93 9.28 9.85 -4.48
C ARG A 93 10.49 8.94 -4.59
N ALA A 94 11.38 8.96 -3.59
CA ALA A 94 12.50 8.03 -3.54
C ALA A 94 12.02 6.58 -3.58
N VAL A 95 10.93 6.27 -2.87
CA VAL A 95 10.31 4.94 -2.91
C VAL A 95 9.69 4.63 -4.27
N VAL A 96 8.93 5.56 -4.87
CA VAL A 96 8.37 5.37 -6.22
C VAL A 96 9.47 5.14 -7.27
N HIS A 97 10.55 5.90 -7.20
CA HIS A 97 11.73 5.72 -8.06
C HIS A 97 12.33 4.32 -7.89
N ASN A 98 12.50 3.88 -6.64
CA ASN A 98 13.00 2.54 -6.35
C ASN A 98 12.07 1.42 -6.87
N LEU A 99 10.76 1.55 -6.65
CA LEU A 99 9.77 0.58 -7.13
C LEU A 99 9.77 0.46 -8.66
N LYS A 100 9.87 1.60 -9.37
CA LYS A 100 9.99 1.63 -10.83
C LYS A 100 11.35 1.09 -11.30
N GLY A 101 12.43 1.46 -10.61
CA GLY A 101 13.80 1.13 -10.98
C GLY A 101 14.09 -0.37 -10.91
N VAL A 102 13.61 -1.06 -9.87
CA VAL A 102 13.79 -2.53 -9.77
C VAL A 102 12.86 -3.32 -10.68
N LEU A 103 11.86 -2.69 -11.31
CA LEU A 103 10.92 -3.35 -12.20
C LEU A 103 11.51 -3.54 -13.59
N ARG A 104 11.53 -4.76 -14.11
CA ARG A 104 11.96 -5.06 -15.49
C ARG A 104 11.04 -4.46 -16.54
N ASP A 105 11.55 -4.36 -17.77
CA ASP A 105 10.72 -4.05 -18.93
C ASP A 105 9.56 -5.04 -19.05
N ARG A 106 8.36 -4.52 -19.33
CA ARG A 106 7.08 -5.26 -19.34
C ARG A 106 6.71 -5.90 -17.98
N GLY A 107 7.47 -5.59 -16.92
CA GLY A 107 7.21 -6.00 -15.55
C GLY A 107 5.95 -5.36 -14.99
N LEU A 108 5.34 -6.05 -14.03
CA LEU A 108 4.07 -5.66 -13.40
C LEU A 108 4.30 -4.99 -12.04
N LEU A 109 3.66 -3.83 -11.83
CA LEU A 109 3.59 -3.12 -10.56
C LEU A 109 2.16 -3.18 -10.02
N ILE A 110 2.00 -3.60 -8.77
CA ILE A 110 0.73 -3.54 -8.04
C ILE A 110 0.93 -2.72 -6.78
N ILE A 111 0.09 -1.70 -6.59
CA ILE A 111 0.14 -0.81 -5.43
C ILE A 111 -1.25 -0.67 -4.79
N THR A 112 -1.28 -0.68 -3.45
CA THR A 112 -2.41 -0.17 -2.67
C THR A 112 -1.93 0.90 -1.69
N THR A 113 -2.73 1.94 -1.47
CA THR A 113 -2.43 3.02 -0.52
C THR A 113 -3.71 3.72 -0.04
N ARG A 114 -3.57 4.72 0.84
CA ARG A 114 -4.68 5.46 1.48
C ARG A 114 -4.99 6.79 0.84
N SER A 115 -6.28 7.11 0.82
CA SER A 115 -6.81 8.40 0.31
C SER A 115 -7.45 9.23 1.43
N ARG A 116 -7.80 10.48 1.12
CA ARG A 116 -8.35 11.40 2.11
C ARG A 116 -9.67 10.84 2.68
N GLY A 117 -9.81 10.97 3.99
CA GLY A 117 -10.90 10.33 4.74
C GLY A 117 -10.46 9.09 5.50
N PHE A 118 -9.34 8.46 5.13
CA PHE A 118 -8.74 7.42 5.97
C PHE A 118 -8.06 8.04 7.19
N GLU A 119 -8.51 7.65 8.39
CA GLU A 119 -8.00 8.19 9.64
C GLU A 119 -6.49 7.95 9.80
N PHE A 120 -5.83 8.81 10.56
CA PHE A 120 -4.43 8.64 10.93
C PHE A 120 -4.21 7.29 11.65
N HIS A 121 -3.28 6.48 11.17
CA HIS A 121 -2.94 5.19 11.79
C HIS A 121 -1.44 5.12 12.12
N PRO A 122 -1.07 4.98 13.40
CA PRO A 122 0.26 5.37 13.87
C PRO A 122 1.40 4.38 13.59
N TYR A 123 1.14 3.26 12.89
CA TYR A 123 2.11 2.19 12.74
C TYR A 123 2.21 1.65 11.30
N PRO A 124 3.38 1.76 10.65
CA PRO A 124 4.48 2.70 10.97
C PRO A 124 4.00 4.16 10.89
N LEU A 125 4.85 5.15 11.17
CA LEU A 125 4.45 6.58 11.10
C LEU A 125 3.70 6.88 9.79
N ASP A 126 2.76 7.82 9.83
CA ASP A 126 1.77 8.00 8.76
C ASP A 126 1.77 9.47 8.29
N PHE A 127 2.01 9.66 6.99
CA PHE A 127 2.36 10.94 6.40
C PHE A 127 1.45 11.38 5.26
N TRP A 128 1.04 10.46 4.37
CA TRP A 128 0.47 10.84 3.06
C TRP A 128 -0.90 10.23 2.77
N ARG A 129 -1.70 10.95 1.98
CA ARG A 129 -2.91 10.45 1.33
C ARG A 129 -2.85 10.76 -0.15
N PHE A 130 -3.17 9.76 -0.97
CA PHE A 130 -3.16 9.83 -2.42
C PHE A 130 -4.57 9.61 -2.96
N GLU A 131 -5.01 10.50 -3.84
CA GLU A 131 -6.23 10.33 -4.60
C GLU A 131 -5.96 9.58 -5.91
N VAL A 132 -7.03 9.14 -6.59
CA VAL A 132 -6.93 8.50 -7.91
C VAL A 132 -6.15 9.39 -8.89
N ALA A 133 -6.37 10.71 -8.85
CA ALA A 133 -5.64 11.67 -9.69
C ALA A 133 -4.14 11.75 -9.35
N ASP A 134 -3.77 11.60 -8.07
CA ASP A 134 -2.36 11.55 -7.67
C ASP A 134 -1.68 10.32 -8.26
N MET A 135 -2.30 9.15 -8.07
CA MET A 135 -1.76 7.88 -8.58
C MET A 135 -1.68 7.85 -10.11
N ALA A 136 -2.66 8.43 -10.81
CA ALA A 136 -2.62 8.61 -12.26
C ALA A 136 -1.44 9.50 -12.72
N ALA A 137 -1.16 10.58 -11.98
CA ALA A 137 -0.05 11.48 -12.30
C ALA A 137 1.31 10.82 -12.02
N ILE A 138 1.47 10.21 -10.85
CA ILE A 138 2.70 9.61 -10.34
C ILE A 138 3.15 8.40 -11.18
N PHE A 139 2.20 7.57 -11.61
CA PHE A 139 2.48 6.33 -12.37
C PHE A 139 2.08 6.43 -13.85
N GLY A 140 1.79 7.63 -14.35
CA GLY A 140 1.38 7.83 -15.74
C GLY A 140 2.52 7.70 -16.77
N ASP A 141 3.74 7.44 -16.33
CA ASP A 141 4.87 6.94 -17.13
C ASP A 141 4.86 5.41 -17.31
N LEU A 142 3.99 4.70 -16.58
CA LEU A 142 3.69 3.29 -16.77
C LEU A 142 2.39 3.09 -17.57
N GLY A 143 2.18 1.86 -18.04
CA GLY A 143 0.94 1.41 -18.64
C GLY A 143 -0.06 1.06 -17.56
N ILE A 144 -0.83 2.04 -17.10
CA ILE A 144 -1.88 1.81 -16.11
C ILE A 144 -2.96 0.89 -16.72
N GLU A 145 -3.05 -0.33 -16.21
CA GLU A 145 -4.04 -1.33 -16.63
C GLU A 145 -5.30 -1.24 -15.78
N VAL A 146 -5.15 -0.95 -14.48
CA VAL A 146 -6.26 -0.75 -13.54
C VAL A 146 -5.91 0.36 -12.56
N LEU A 147 -6.82 1.31 -12.37
CA LEU A 147 -6.71 2.35 -11.36
C LEU A 147 -8.10 2.69 -10.84
N ARG A 148 -8.34 2.46 -9.54
CA ARG A 148 -9.67 2.62 -8.94
C ARG A 148 -9.59 2.96 -7.45
N PRO A 149 -10.61 3.59 -6.88
CA PRO A 149 -10.71 3.72 -5.44
C PRO A 149 -10.88 2.34 -4.78
N ASP A 150 -10.41 2.24 -3.53
CA ASP A 150 -10.85 1.18 -2.61
C ASP A 150 -12.33 1.42 -2.26
N GLU A 151 -13.14 0.37 -2.38
CA GLU A 151 -14.59 0.42 -2.15
C GLU A 151 -14.93 0.23 -0.66
N GLU A 152 -14.02 -0.31 0.15
CA GLU A 152 -14.24 -0.60 1.57
C GLU A 152 -13.80 0.58 2.45
N PHE A 153 -12.68 1.20 2.12
CA PHE A 153 -12.10 2.32 2.85
C PHE A 153 -11.55 3.37 1.90
N PRO A 154 -11.35 4.63 2.33
CA PRO A 154 -10.66 5.61 1.52
C PRO A 154 -9.23 5.14 1.19
N GLY A 155 -9.02 4.78 -0.07
CA GLY A 155 -7.78 4.23 -0.61
C GLY A 155 -7.80 4.19 -2.12
N VAL A 156 -6.66 3.85 -2.71
CA VAL A 156 -6.49 3.73 -4.16
C VAL A 156 -5.71 2.46 -4.48
N PHE A 157 -6.21 1.70 -5.45
CA PHE A 157 -5.59 0.49 -5.95
C PHE A 157 -5.13 0.68 -7.40
N LEU A 158 -3.91 0.26 -7.68
CA LEU A 158 -3.23 0.40 -8.97
C LEU A 158 -2.68 -0.95 -9.41
N ARG A 159 -2.88 -1.26 -10.69
CA ARG A 159 -2.10 -2.23 -11.47
C ARG A 159 -1.55 -1.52 -12.69
N ALA A 160 -0.24 -1.55 -12.88
CA ALA A 160 0.43 -0.91 -14.02
C ALA A 160 1.58 -1.77 -14.54
N ARG A 161 1.91 -1.63 -15.82
CA ARG A 161 3.00 -2.37 -16.46
C ARG A 161 4.08 -1.41 -16.98
N ARG A 162 5.35 -1.77 -16.81
CA ARG A 162 6.47 -0.99 -17.36
C ARG A 162 6.47 -1.09 -18.89
N HIS A 163 6.58 0.06 -19.56
CA HIS A 163 6.83 0.14 -20.99
C HIS A 163 8.33 0.14 -21.28
N ASP A 164 8.69 -0.09 -22.54
CA ASP A 164 10.06 0.03 -23.04
C ASP A 164 10.05 0.91 -24.32
N PRO A 165 10.75 2.06 -24.34
CA PRO A 165 11.52 2.65 -23.23
C PRO A 165 10.62 3.27 -22.16
N MET A 166 11.08 3.29 -20.91
CA MET A 166 10.46 4.04 -19.80
C MET A 166 11.28 5.31 -19.54
N VAL A 167 10.63 6.47 -19.61
CA VAL A 167 11.19 7.74 -19.14
C VAL A 167 10.43 8.12 -17.89
N GLU A 168 11.13 8.08 -16.75
CA GLU A 168 10.50 8.41 -15.47
C GLU A 168 10.09 9.88 -15.43
N ARG A 169 8.86 10.13 -14.97
CA ARG A 169 8.34 11.49 -14.81
C ARG A 169 9.05 12.23 -13.69
N ASP A 170 9.34 13.51 -13.90
CA ASP A 170 9.73 14.41 -12.81
C ASP A 170 8.52 14.70 -11.90
N LEU A 171 8.62 14.25 -10.65
CA LEU A 171 7.58 14.44 -9.63
C LEU A 171 7.92 15.56 -8.64
N SER A 172 9.04 16.28 -8.82
CA SER A 172 9.53 17.32 -7.90
C SER A 172 8.47 18.38 -7.55
N ALA A 173 7.63 18.73 -8.52
CA ALA A 173 6.56 19.71 -8.36
C ALA A 173 5.26 19.12 -7.74
N HIS A 174 5.04 17.81 -7.82
CA HIS A 174 3.80 17.13 -7.39
C HIS A 174 3.55 17.36 -5.90
N ARG A 175 2.29 17.49 -5.48
CA ARG A 175 1.93 17.70 -4.06
C ARG A 175 0.90 16.67 -3.63
N ALA A 176 1.33 15.69 -2.84
CA ALA A 176 0.42 14.75 -2.18
C ALA A 176 -0.14 15.39 -0.89
N TYR A 177 -1.33 14.96 -0.45
CA TYR A 177 -1.90 15.46 0.79
C TYR A 177 -1.14 14.89 1.99
N SER A 178 -0.60 15.77 2.85
CA SER A 178 0.04 15.33 4.10
C SER A 178 -0.97 15.33 5.25
N ILE A 179 -1.12 14.20 5.94
CA ILE A 179 -2.01 14.10 7.11
C ILE A 179 -1.46 14.86 8.33
N VAL A 180 -0.13 14.92 8.46
CA VAL A 180 0.55 15.65 9.53
C VAL A 180 0.36 17.16 9.35
N ARG A 181 0.53 17.66 8.13
CA ARG A 181 0.36 19.10 7.81
C ARG A 181 -1.08 19.51 7.52
N ARG A 182 -1.97 18.54 7.29
CA ARG A 182 -3.38 18.72 6.88
C ARG A 182 -3.56 19.56 5.61
N GLN A 183 -2.61 19.47 4.69
CA GLN A 183 -2.63 20.18 3.42
C GLN A 183 -1.73 19.48 2.39
N PRO A 184 -1.89 19.76 1.08
CA PRO A 184 -0.95 19.30 0.08
C PRO A 184 0.48 19.74 0.41
N ALA A 185 1.47 18.88 0.21
CA ALA A 185 2.87 19.17 0.49
C ALA A 185 3.78 18.47 -0.52
N ARG A 186 4.94 19.10 -0.80
CA ARG A 186 5.96 18.46 -1.62
C ARG A 186 6.79 17.47 -0.82
N GLY A 187 7.02 17.69 0.47
CA GLY A 187 7.82 16.81 1.31
C GLY A 187 7.49 16.96 2.79
N ILE A 188 8.08 16.08 3.59
CA ILE A 188 8.03 16.06 5.06
C ILE A 188 9.38 16.56 5.59
N THR A 189 9.35 17.39 6.63
CA THR A 189 10.54 17.90 7.32
C THR A 189 10.77 17.14 8.64
N ALA A 190 11.94 17.32 9.25
CA ALA A 190 12.21 16.75 10.58
C ALA A 190 11.18 17.17 11.65
N VAL A 191 10.64 18.39 11.56
CA VAL A 191 9.57 18.88 12.46
C VAL A 191 8.27 18.10 12.25
N ASP A 192 7.92 17.80 11.00
CA ASP A 192 6.73 16.98 10.70
C ASP A 192 6.91 15.55 11.20
N VAL A 193 8.11 14.96 11.06
CA VAL A 193 8.41 13.62 11.60
C VAL A 193 8.26 13.62 13.12
N ALA A 194 8.77 14.64 13.80
CA ALA A 194 8.61 14.79 15.24
C ALA A 194 7.12 14.91 15.63
N ALA A 195 6.34 15.72 14.89
CA ALA A 195 4.90 15.86 15.11
C ALA A 195 4.15 14.53 14.89
N ALA A 196 4.49 13.77 13.85
CA ALA A 196 3.93 12.45 13.60
C ALA A 196 4.19 11.47 14.76
N ARG A 197 5.41 11.49 15.32
CA ARG A 197 5.75 10.66 16.51
C ARG A 197 4.93 11.03 17.73
N VAL A 198 4.69 12.32 17.97
CA VAL A 198 3.83 12.79 19.07
C VAL A 198 2.39 12.33 18.87
N LEU A 199 1.84 12.49 17.66
CA LEU A 199 0.49 12.03 17.30
C LEU A 199 0.36 10.51 17.51
N SER A 200 1.38 9.73 17.10
CA SER A 200 1.43 8.29 17.31
C SER A 200 1.48 7.90 18.79
N GLY A 201 2.32 8.57 19.58
CA GLY A 201 2.43 8.34 21.03
C GLY A 201 1.12 8.63 21.78
N GLY A 202 0.42 9.71 21.42
CA GLY A 202 -0.89 10.05 21.97
C GLY A 202 -1.96 8.99 21.69
N LYS A 203 -2.06 8.49 20.44
CA LYS A 203 -3.00 7.41 20.11
C LYS A 203 -2.66 6.08 20.79
N ALA A 204 -1.38 5.74 20.93
CA ALA A 204 -0.96 4.54 21.65
C ALA A 204 -1.33 4.60 23.15
N ALA A 205 -1.24 5.78 23.77
CA ALA A 205 -1.66 6.00 25.16
C ALA A 205 -3.19 5.87 25.34
N VAL A 206 -3.99 6.48 24.45
CA VAL A 206 -5.46 6.37 24.48
C VAL A 206 -5.92 4.93 24.22
N GLY A 207 -5.29 4.21 23.28
CA GLY A 207 -5.61 2.81 22.99
C GLY A 207 -5.33 1.84 24.14
N ARG A 208 -4.39 2.17 25.03
CA ARG A 208 -4.13 1.40 26.27
C ARG A 208 -5.12 1.72 27.40
N MET A 209 -5.82 2.85 27.32
CA MET A 209 -6.71 3.34 28.38
C MET A 209 -8.16 2.84 28.22
N PHE A 210 -8.50 2.17 27.10
CA PHE A 210 -9.76 1.47 26.92
C PHE A 210 -9.57 -0.05 27.16
N PRO A 211 -10.02 -0.59 28.31
CA PRO A 211 -10.02 -2.04 28.52
C PRO A 211 -11.05 -2.73 27.63
N LEU A 212 -10.73 -3.97 27.27
CA LEU A 212 -11.35 -5.01 26.41
C LEU A 212 -12.88 -5.15 26.25
N VAL A 213 -13.74 -4.21 26.66
CA VAL A 213 -15.21 -4.39 26.68
C VAL A 213 -15.90 -3.40 25.73
N ALA A 214 -15.64 -3.49 24.43
CA ALA A 214 -16.47 -2.78 23.43
C ALA A 214 -16.42 -3.36 22.00
N ARG A 215 -16.14 -4.67 21.82
CA ARG A 215 -16.13 -5.30 20.48
C ARG A 215 -17.35 -6.16 20.14
N THR A 216 -18.41 -6.15 20.94
CA THR A 216 -19.61 -7.01 20.72
C THR A 216 -20.95 -6.28 20.64
N ALA A 217 -20.99 -4.97 20.39
CA ALA A 217 -22.24 -4.21 20.42
C ALA A 217 -22.72 -3.56 19.10
N THR A 218 -22.05 -3.79 17.96
CA THR A 218 -22.47 -3.14 16.69
C THR A 218 -22.81 -4.12 15.57
N ARG A 219 -23.49 -5.23 15.90
CA ARG A 219 -24.07 -6.14 14.89
C ARG A 219 -25.57 -6.45 15.08
N ARG A 220 -26.25 -5.85 16.08
CA ARG A 220 -27.67 -6.13 16.37
C ARG A 220 -28.67 -5.04 15.98
N VAL A 221 -28.23 -3.87 15.51
CA VAL A 221 -29.14 -2.79 15.11
C VAL A 221 -29.44 -2.78 13.60
N ILE A 222 -28.53 -3.29 12.77
CA ILE A 222 -28.70 -3.27 11.30
C ILE A 222 -29.63 -4.37 10.77
N ASN A 223 -29.82 -5.49 11.50
CA ASN A 223 -30.73 -6.57 11.06
C ASN A 223 -32.19 -6.42 11.51
N ARG A 224 -32.58 -5.34 12.22
CA ARG A 224 -33.98 -5.10 12.60
C ARG A 224 -34.76 -4.21 11.64
N LEU A 225 -34.14 -3.69 10.59
CA LEU A 225 -34.79 -2.84 9.59
C LEU A 225 -34.99 -3.53 8.22
N ALA A 226 -34.55 -4.78 8.05
CA ALA A 226 -34.66 -5.53 6.80
C ALA A 226 -35.80 -6.58 6.77
N THR A 227 -36.64 -6.67 7.81
CA THR A 227 -37.73 -7.68 7.89
C THR A 227 -39.13 -7.10 8.14
N ARG A 228 -39.35 -5.81 7.86
CA ARG A 228 -40.70 -5.18 7.93
C ARG A 228 -41.23 -4.69 6.57
N GLY A 229 -40.67 -5.17 5.46
CA GLY A 229 -41.07 -4.78 4.10
C GLY A 229 -41.92 -5.77 3.32
N GLU A 230 -42.17 -6.98 3.82
CA GLU A 230 -42.94 -8.01 3.10
C GLU A 230 -43.97 -8.67 4.02
N ALA A 231 -45.15 -8.04 4.13
CA ALA A 231 -46.43 -8.69 4.43
C ALA A 231 -47.58 -7.67 4.25
N SER A 232 -47.99 -7.47 3.00
CA SER A 232 -49.33 -6.98 2.66
C SER A 232 -49.88 -7.88 1.55
N THR A 233 -50.74 -8.79 1.97
CA THR A 233 -51.89 -9.38 1.24
C THR A 233 -52.74 -10.09 2.27
#